data_AF-A0A8J7B923-F1
#
_entry.id   AF-A0A8J7B923-F1
#
_cell.length_a   1.000
_cell.length_b   1.000
_cell.length_c   1.000
_cell.angle_alpha   90.00
_cell.angle_beta   90.00
_cell.angle_gamma   90.00
#
_symmetry.space_group_name_H-M   'P 1'
#
loop_
_entity.id
_entity.type
_entity.pdbx_description
1 polymer ?
#
loop_
_entity_poly.entity_id
_entity_poly.type
_entity_poly.pdbx_seq_one_letter_code
_entity_poly.pdbx_strand_id
1 'polypeptide(L)' 'MPTTQESLTVYLSPEVKAKLAEWAKQEQRSMSFLAAKLITEAIETWEKNAAKS' A
#
# COMPACT_ATOMS: atom_id res chain seq x y z
N MET A 1 -14.11 2.70 -19.84
CA MET A 1 -13.03 3.71 -19.73
C MET A 1 -11.87 3.04 -19.02
N PRO A 2 -10.63 3.08 -19.53
CA PRO A 2 -9.49 2.58 -18.78
C PRO A 2 -9.35 3.42 -17.51
N THR A 3 -9.38 2.80 -16.34
CA THR A 3 -9.08 3.47 -15.07
C THR A 3 -7.63 3.91 -15.12
N THR A 4 -7.39 5.19 -15.33
CA THR A 4 -6.05 5.79 -15.32
C THR A 4 -5.60 5.80 -13.87
N GLN A 5 -4.79 4.82 -13.47
CA GLN A 5 -4.19 4.79 -12.14
C GLN A 5 -2.96 5.71 -12.15
N GLU A 6 -2.95 6.68 -11.24
CA GLU A 6 -1.80 7.54 -10.99
C GLU A 6 -0.68 6.73 -10.31
N SER A 7 0.57 6.92 -10.73
CA SER A 7 1.72 6.19 -10.18
C SER A 7 2.42 6.97 -9.07
N LEU A 8 2.76 6.28 -7.98
CA LEU A 8 3.57 6.83 -6.89
C LEU A 8 4.91 6.06 -6.82
N THR A 9 6.04 6.79 -6.83
CA THR A 9 7.38 6.22 -6.61
C THR A 9 7.83 6.53 -5.19
N VAL A 10 8.21 5.49 -4.44
CA VAL A 10 8.68 5.61 -3.05
C VAL A 10 9.98 4.86 -2.83
N TYR A 11 10.78 5.32 -1.87
CA TYR A 11 11.97 4.63 -1.41
C TYR A 11 11.66 3.88 -0.11
N LEU A 12 12.03 2.60 -0.07
CA LEU A 12 11.85 1.72 1.08
C LEU A 12 13.21 1.14 1.48
N SER A 13 13.38 0.82 2.76
CA SER A 13 14.54 0.05 3.18
C SER A 13 14.53 -1.35 2.53
N PRO A 14 15.70 -1.95 2.26
CA PRO A 14 15.78 -3.28 1.64
C PRO A 14 15.00 -4.35 2.42
N GLU A 15 15.05 -4.28 3.75
CA GLU A 15 14.34 -5.21 4.64
C GLU A 15 12.82 -5.12 4.48
N VAL A 16 12.27 -3.90 4.44
CA VAL A 16 10.83 -3.69 4.28
C VAL A 16 10.38 -4.17 2.90
N LYS A 17 11.17 -3.90 1.85
CA LYS A 17 10.87 -4.40 0.51
C LYS A 17 10.85 -5.93 0.45
N ALA A 18 11.79 -6.59 1.13
CA ALA A 18 11.84 -8.05 1.19
C ALA A 18 10.60 -8.65 1.89
N LYS A 19 10.22 -8.08 3.05
CA LYS A 19 9.01 -8.49 3.78
C LYS A 19 7.74 -8.29 2.95
N LEU A 20 7.62 -7.15 2.25
CA LEU A 20 6.49 -6.88 1.35
C LEU A 20 6.41 -7.89 0.20
N ALA A 21 7.57 -8.25 -0.38
CA ALA A 21 7.62 -9.24 -1.46
C ALA A 21 7.23 -10.64 -0.97
N GLU A 22 7.65 -11.03 0.23
CA GLU A 22 7.27 -12.30 0.84
C GLU A 22 5.76 -12.35 1.13
N TRP A 23 5.22 -11.30 1.73
CA TRP A 23 3.78 -11.21 2.00
C TRP A 23 2.96 -11.25 0.71
N ALA A 24 3.38 -10.52 -0.33
CA ALA A 24 2.71 -10.55 -1.63
C ALA A 24 2.66 -11.96 -2.24
N LYS A 25 3.74 -12.75 -2.09
CA LYS A 25 3.77 -14.16 -2.52
C LYS A 25 2.78 -15.02 -1.73
N GLN A 26 2.71 -14.87 -0.41
CA GLN A 26 1.80 -15.63 0.44
C GLN A 26 0.32 -15.37 0.07
N GLU A 27 -0.03 -14.13 -0.29
CA GLU A 27 -1.40 -13.78 -0.69
C GLU A 27 -1.69 -13.98 -2.20
N GLN A 28 -0.72 -14.46 -2.99
CA GLN A 28 -0.82 -14.54 -4.45
C GLN A 28 -1.22 -13.19 -5.10
N ARG A 29 -0.67 -12.08 -4.57
CA ARG A 29 -0.91 -10.71 -5.03
C ARG A 29 0.39 -10.06 -5.52
N SER A 30 0.27 -8.95 -6.25
CA SER A 30 1.42 -8.14 -6.62
C SER A 30 1.85 -7.24 -5.44
N MET A 31 3.14 -6.91 -5.36
CA MET A 31 3.64 -5.95 -4.37
C MET A 31 2.94 -4.59 -4.49
N SER A 32 2.65 -4.15 -5.72
CA SER A 32 1.94 -2.87 -5.96
C SER A 32 0.51 -2.90 -5.42
N PHE A 33 -0.20 -4.03 -5.56
CA PHE A 33 -1.54 -4.19 -4.98
C PHE A 33 -1.49 -4.12 -3.46
N LEU A 34 -0.55 -4.84 -2.85
CA LEU A 34 -0.40 -4.87 -1.40
C LEU A 34 0.01 -3.50 -0.85
N ALA A 35 0.95 -2.81 -1.51
CA ALA A 35 1.34 -1.45 -1.16
C ALA A 35 0.16 -0.48 -1.26
N ALA A 36 -0.63 -0.54 -2.35
CA ALA A 36 -1.81 0.28 -2.51
C ALA A 36 -2.84 0.02 -1.38
N LYS A 37 -3.13 -1.25 -1.07
CA LYS A 37 -4.02 -1.64 0.02
C LYS A 37 -3.59 -1.03 1.36
N LEU A 38 -2.30 -1.20 1.71
CA LEU A 38 -1.74 -0.67 2.96
C LEU A 38 -1.83 0.85 3.06
N ILE A 39 -1.55 1.55 1.95
CA ILE A 39 -1.65 3.00 1.89
C ILE A 39 -3.11 3.45 2.04
N THR A 40 -4.05 2.80 1.36
CA THR A 40 -5.49 3.09 1.47
C THR A 40 -5.97 2.92 2.92
N GLU A 41 -5.66 1.78 3.55
CA GLU A 41 -6.04 1.51 4.94
C GLU A 41 -5.46 2.54 5.93
N ALA A 42 -4.21 2.97 5.71
CA ALA A 42 -3.56 4.00 6.51
C ALA A 42 -4.24 5.37 6.36
N ILE A 43 -4.62 5.76 5.14
CA ILE A 43 -5.34 7.01 4.87
C ILE A 43 -6.71 6.99 5.54
N GLU A 44 -7.49 5.92 5.36
CA GLU A 44 -8.80 5.79 6.00
C GLU A 44 -8.71 5.87 7.53
N THR A 45 -7.66 5.28 8.11
CA THR A 45 -7.41 5.34 9.55
C THR A 45 -7.06 6.76 10.00
N TRP A 46 -6.23 7.46 9.22
CA TRP A 46 -5.89 8.86 9.48
C TRP A 46 -7.13 9.76 9.42
N GLU A 47 -7.98 9.62 8.40
CA GLU A 47 -9.22 10.37 8.25
C GLU A 47 -10.19 10.11 9.42
N LYS A 48 -10.35 8.84 9.83
CA LYS A 48 -11.19 8.48 10.98
C LYS A 48 -10.71 9.07 12.29
N ASN A 49 -9.40 9.25 12.45
CA ASN A 49 -8.82 9.86 13.65
C ASN A 49 -8.87 11.40 13.60
N ALA A 50 -8.66 11.98 12.43
CA ALA A 50 -8.80 13.42 12.21
C ALA A 50 -10.25 13.90 12.41
N ALA A 51 -11.25 13.12 12.00
CA ALA A 51 -12.67 13.43 12.21
C ALA A 51 -13.15 13.30 13.67
N LYS A 52 -12.30 12.78 14.58
CA LYS A 52 -12.58 12.63 16.00
C LYS A 52 -11.89 13.67 16.89
N SER A 53 -11.04 14.53 16.32
CA SER A 53 -10.44 15.71 17.00
C SER A 53 -11.17 16.98 16.61
#